data_AF-A0A8J2EHM6-F1
#
_entry.id   AF-A0A8J2EHM6-F1
#
_cell.length_a   1.000
_cell.length_b   1.000
_cell.length_c   1.000
_cell.angle_alpha   90.00
_cell.angle_beta   90.00
_cell.angle_gamma   90.00
#
_symmetry.space_group_name_H-M   'P 1'
#
loop_
_entity.id
_entity.type
_entity.pdbx_description
1 polymer ?
#
loop_
_entity_poly.entity_id
_entity_poly.type
_entity_poly.pdbx_seq_one_letter_code
_entity_poly.pdbx_strand_id
1 'polypeptide(L)'
;MLASNDLPFLLVDTLIPLCANVFTDSKIAQKMTLGRTKAMSIVKNILSEAFSDEIVNLLCAQGLYYSIIMDETTNKSSEKPLLHILKPEVEKLVKQISANYMKIDYIRSCKEILKADFTNLDNFIDIKNIYLGIQADKSLKEIKENSNIPDSSIVDFLRTCRAFYIELVTDIVVRFDFSDPIFDIIKIVNPKVAQKFEVKSLNDVFVRFPILCNNVDQQQAD
;
A
#
# COMPACT_ATOMS: atom_id res chain seq x y z
N MET A 1 -0.10 9.78 30.18
CA MET A 1 -0.79 11.05 29.85
C MET A 1 -0.71 11.38 28.36
N LEU A 2 0.48 11.50 27.74
CA LEU A 2 0.58 11.78 26.30
C LEU A 2 0.21 10.55 25.47
N ALA A 3 1.01 9.48 25.55
CA ALA A 3 0.76 8.24 24.83
C ALA A 3 -0.57 7.58 25.22
N SER A 4 -0.91 7.57 26.52
CA SER A 4 -2.15 6.96 27.02
C SER A 4 -3.44 7.66 26.58
N ASN A 5 -3.38 8.92 26.14
CA ASN A 5 -4.55 9.69 25.70
C ASN A 5 -4.41 10.17 24.24
N ASP A 6 -3.49 9.58 23.47
CA ASP A 6 -3.26 9.91 22.07
C ASP A 6 -3.00 11.41 21.81
N LEU A 7 -2.20 12.05 22.66
CA LEU A 7 -1.88 13.48 22.55
C LEU A 7 -0.55 13.72 21.82
N PRO A 8 -0.45 14.75 20.96
CA PRO A 8 0.80 15.09 20.28
C PRO A 8 1.93 15.42 21.25
N PHE A 9 3.13 14.87 21.01
CA PHE A 9 4.32 15.17 21.81
C PHE A 9 4.75 16.64 21.75
N LEU A 10 4.30 17.38 20.73
CA LEU A 10 4.50 18.83 20.64
C LEU A 10 3.86 19.58 21.83
N LEU A 11 2.79 19.03 22.40
CA LEU A 11 2.10 19.60 23.56
C LEU A 11 3.05 19.76 24.76
N VAL A 12 4.08 18.91 24.88
CA VAL A 12 5.05 18.94 25.99
C VAL A 12 5.76 20.27 26.08
N ASP A 13 6.11 20.86 24.94
CA ASP A 13 6.84 22.13 24.89
C ASP A 13 6.01 23.30 25.46
N THR A 14 4.68 23.17 25.48
CA THR A 14 3.75 24.15 26.10
C THR A 14 3.31 23.73 27.51
N LEU A 15 3.08 22.44 27.73
CA LEU A 15 2.58 21.89 28.97
C LEU A 15 3.57 22.07 30.12
N ILE A 16 4.86 21.85 29.89
CA ILE A 16 5.87 21.93 30.96
C ILE A 16 6.04 23.35 31.49
N PRO A 17 6.16 24.40 30.64
CA PRO A 17 6.08 25.78 31.10
C PRO A 17 4.76 26.11 31.81
N LEU A 18 3.63 25.59 31.31
CA LEU A 18 2.32 25.81 31.94
C LEU A 18 2.27 25.19 33.34
N CYS A 19 2.77 23.96 33.52
CA CYS A 19 2.84 23.31 34.83
C CYS A 19 3.72 24.10 35.81
N ALA A 20 4.85 24.66 35.36
CA ALA A 20 5.68 25.51 36.20
C ALA A 20 4.97 26.79 36.65
N ASN A 21 4.12 27.36 35.78
CA ASN A 21 3.34 28.56 36.08
C ASN A 21 2.11 28.30 36.96
N VAL A 22 1.45 27.14 36.80
CA VAL A 22 0.25 26.77 37.57
C VAL A 22 0.63 26.27 38.96
N PHE A 23 1.72 25.50 39.09
CA PHE A 23 2.16 24.91 40.35
C PHE A 23 3.33 25.69 40.97
N THR A 24 3.06 26.93 41.37
CA THR A 24 4.09 27.85 41.89
C THR A 24 4.70 27.40 43.22
N ASP A 25 4.02 26.55 43.97
CA ASP A 25 4.45 25.97 45.24
C ASP A 25 5.31 24.69 45.07
N SER A 26 5.22 24.04 43.91
CA SER A 26 5.93 22.80 43.64
C SER A 26 7.34 23.04 43.10
N LYS A 27 8.35 22.87 43.95
CA LYS A 27 9.76 22.87 43.55
C LYS A 27 10.10 21.81 42.49
N ILE A 28 9.30 20.74 42.41
CA ILE A 28 9.45 19.68 41.42
C ILE A 28 8.96 20.17 40.06
N ALA A 29 7.77 20.77 40.00
CA ALA A 29 7.20 21.32 38.78
C ALA A 29 8.09 22.43 38.19
N GLN A 30 8.63 23.31 39.06
CA GLN A 30 9.55 24.37 38.65
C GLN A 30 10.87 23.86 38.06
N LYS A 31 11.33 22.68 38.49
CA LYS A 31 12.59 22.07 38.01
C LYS A 31 12.38 21.07 36.88
N MET A 32 11.13 20.84 36.47
CA MET A 32 10.80 19.85 35.47
C MET A 32 11.34 20.28 34.11
N THR A 33 12.26 19.50 33.55
CA THR A 33 12.85 19.74 32.24
C THR A 33 12.58 18.55 31.32
N LEU A 34 11.53 18.70 30.52
CA LEU A 34 11.10 17.73 29.52
C LEU A 34 10.68 18.47 28.27
N GLY A 35 11.43 18.34 27.18
CA GLY A 35 11.03 18.84 25.86
C GLY A 35 10.54 17.70 24.98
N ARG A 36 9.93 18.03 23.84
CA ARG A 36 9.38 17.04 22.90
C ARG A 36 10.36 15.91 22.57
N THR A 37 11.63 16.24 22.32
CA THR A 37 12.64 15.28 21.86
C THR A 37 12.98 14.26 22.94
N LYS A 38 13.00 14.71 24.21
CA LYS A 38 13.25 13.85 25.37
C LYS A 38 12.02 12.99 25.66
N ALA A 39 10.82 13.54 25.59
CA ALA A 39 9.57 12.78 25.74
C ALA A 39 9.44 11.70 24.66
N MET A 40 9.73 12.05 23.39
CA MET A 40 9.74 11.11 22.28
C MET A 40 10.80 10.01 22.46
N SER A 41 12.01 10.37 22.88
CA SER A 41 13.10 9.42 23.11
C SER A 41 12.75 8.41 24.21
N ILE A 42 12.12 8.86 25.31
CA ILE A 42 11.67 7.96 26.39
C ILE A 42 10.63 6.96 25.88
N VAL A 43 9.66 7.42 25.09
CA VAL A 43 8.64 6.52 24.52
C VAL A 43 9.24 5.56 23.51
N LYS A 44 10.09 6.06 22.61
CA LYS A 44 10.63 5.29 21.47
C LYS A 44 11.81 4.39 21.82
N ASN A 45 12.57 4.68 22.88
CA ASN A 45 13.80 3.92 23.16
C ASN A 45 13.75 3.20 24.50
N ILE A 46 12.79 3.49 25.37
CA ILE A 46 12.68 2.84 26.68
C ILE A 46 11.38 2.06 26.74
N LEU A 47 10.25 2.75 26.56
CA LEU A 47 8.95 2.09 26.66
C LEU A 47 8.73 1.08 25.54
N SER A 48 9.05 1.41 24.30
CA SER A 48 8.89 0.46 23.19
C SER A 48 9.74 -0.79 23.34
N GLU A 49 10.95 -0.71 23.89
CA GLU A 49 11.80 -1.88 24.11
C GLU A 49 11.18 -2.78 25.19
N ALA A 50 10.74 -2.21 26.31
CA ALA A 50 10.04 -2.94 27.37
C ALA A 50 8.75 -3.62 26.88
N PHE A 51 7.95 -2.95 26.05
CA PHE A 51 6.72 -3.52 25.50
C PHE A 51 6.96 -4.49 24.33
N SER A 52 8.08 -4.38 23.61
CA SER A 52 8.40 -5.29 22.50
C SER A 52 8.60 -6.70 23.00
N ASP A 53 9.34 -6.86 24.11
CA ASP A 53 9.58 -8.17 24.73
C ASP A 53 8.26 -8.76 25.26
N GLU A 54 7.40 -7.94 25.85
CA GLU A 54 6.08 -8.37 26.34
C GLU A 54 5.17 -8.83 25.19
N ILE A 55 5.12 -8.07 24.08
CA ILE A 55 4.33 -8.42 22.89
C ILE A 55 4.86 -9.70 22.23
N VAL A 56 6.19 -9.85 22.11
CA VAL A 56 6.80 -11.07 21.54
C VAL A 56 6.45 -12.29 22.38
N ASN A 57 6.56 -12.18 23.72
CA ASN A 57 6.17 -13.27 24.62
C ASN A 57 4.68 -13.62 24.50
N LEU A 58 3.81 -12.64 24.31
CA LEU A 58 2.38 -12.85 24.10
C LEU A 58 2.07 -13.51 22.74
N LEU A 59 2.78 -13.11 21.67
CA LEU A 59 2.65 -13.72 20.34
C LEU A 59 3.21 -15.14 20.27
N CYS A 60 4.21 -15.46 21.10
CA CYS A 60 4.81 -16.80 21.20
C CYS A 60 4.06 -17.76 22.14
N ALA A 61 3.04 -17.28 22.88
CA ALA A 61 2.27 -18.12 23.80
C ALA A 61 1.47 -19.20 23.04
N GLN A 62 1.54 -20.44 23.52
CA GLN A 62 0.81 -21.56 22.91
C GLN A 62 -0.71 -21.35 23.01
N GLY A 63 -1.42 -21.57 21.89
CA GLY A 63 -2.88 -21.47 21.82
C GLY A 63 -3.41 -20.07 21.47
N LEU A 64 -2.53 -19.10 21.20
CA LEU A 64 -2.91 -17.76 20.77
C LEU A 64 -2.95 -17.68 19.24
N TYR A 65 -4.13 -17.40 18.69
CA TYR A 65 -4.31 -17.12 17.27
C TYR A 65 -4.32 -15.61 17.08
N TYR A 66 -3.53 -15.10 16.14
CA TYR A 66 -3.50 -13.68 15.78
C TYR A 66 -3.82 -13.50 14.30
N SER A 67 -4.50 -12.41 13.98
CA SER A 67 -4.77 -11.98 12.61
C SER A 67 -3.94 -10.74 12.30
N ILE A 68 -3.14 -10.78 11.24
CA ILE A 68 -2.44 -9.60 10.74
C ILE A 68 -3.43 -8.82 9.88
N ILE A 69 -3.80 -7.63 10.35
CA ILE A 69 -4.64 -6.69 9.58
C ILE A 69 -3.70 -5.69 8.92
N MET A 70 -3.56 -5.78 7.60
CA MET A 70 -2.88 -4.75 6.80
C MET A 70 -3.91 -3.70 6.40
N ASP A 71 -3.85 -2.54 7.07
CA ASP A 71 -4.65 -1.37 6.71
C ASP A 71 -3.86 -0.51 5.70
N GLU A 72 -4.27 -0.54 4.44
CA GLU A 72 -3.74 0.37 3.43
C GLU A 72 -4.41 1.74 3.64
N THR A 73 -3.83 2.56 4.51
CA THR A 73 -4.33 3.91 4.79
C THR A 73 -4.27 4.80 3.54
N THR A 74 -5.38 4.87 2.80
CA THR A 74 -5.59 5.91 1.79
C THR A 74 -5.99 7.18 2.54
N ASN A 75 -5.05 8.12 2.64
CA ASN A 75 -5.28 9.43 3.24
C ASN A 75 -6.35 10.19 2.42
N LYS A 76 -7.63 10.09 2.81
CA LYS A 76 -8.80 10.64 2.10
C LYS A 76 -8.97 12.15 2.30
N SER A 77 -7.92 12.93 2.08
CA SER A 77 -8.03 14.38 1.97
C SER A 77 -7.74 14.78 0.52
N SER A 78 -8.81 14.90 -0.28
CA SER A 78 -8.87 15.57 -1.60
C SER A 78 -8.47 14.84 -2.90
N GLU A 79 -8.74 13.54 -3.05
CA GLU A 79 -8.61 12.96 -4.39
C GLU A 79 -9.78 13.36 -5.30
N LYS A 80 -9.48 14.22 -6.27
CA LYS A 80 -10.32 14.42 -7.46
C LYS A 80 -10.65 13.05 -8.06
N PRO A 81 -11.83 12.81 -8.65
CA PRO A 81 -12.12 11.52 -9.26
C PRO A 81 -11.12 11.23 -10.40
N LEU A 82 -10.25 10.23 -10.18
CA LEU A 82 -9.14 9.85 -11.07
C LEU A 82 -9.52 8.69 -12.01
N LEU A 83 -10.77 8.66 -12.49
CA LEU A 83 -11.29 7.57 -13.33
C LEU A 83 -10.43 7.33 -14.60
N HIS A 84 -9.86 8.39 -15.16
CA HIS A 84 -9.01 8.37 -16.35
C HIS A 84 -7.63 7.72 -16.17
N ILE A 85 -7.21 7.46 -14.94
CA ILE A 85 -5.99 6.70 -14.63
C ILE A 85 -6.27 5.36 -13.95
N LEU A 86 -7.53 5.06 -13.60
CA LEU A 86 -7.86 3.86 -12.82
C LEU A 86 -7.44 2.58 -13.56
N LYS A 87 -7.90 2.40 -14.79
CA LYS A 87 -7.55 1.24 -15.63
C LYS A 87 -6.02 1.07 -15.79
N PRO A 88 -5.25 2.07 -16.25
CA PRO A 88 -3.81 1.91 -16.43
C PRO A 88 -3.03 1.69 -15.12
N GLU A 89 -3.44 2.28 -14.01
CA GLU A 89 -2.76 2.03 -12.72
C GLU A 89 -3.10 0.64 -12.16
N VAL A 90 -4.32 0.14 -12.34
CA VAL A 90 -4.67 -1.25 -11.98
C VAL A 90 -3.91 -2.25 -12.86
N GLU A 91 -3.84 -2.04 -14.17
CA GLU A 91 -3.04 -2.87 -15.07
C GLU A 91 -1.55 -2.90 -14.65
N LYS A 92 -1.01 -1.76 -14.26
CA LYS A 92 0.37 -1.63 -13.78
C LYS A 92 0.59 -2.34 -12.44
N LEU A 93 -0.34 -2.19 -11.49
CA LEU A 93 -0.30 -2.90 -10.22
C LEU A 93 -0.32 -4.42 -10.42
N VAL A 94 -1.22 -4.92 -11.25
CA VAL A 94 -1.30 -6.35 -11.61
C VAL A 94 0.00 -6.84 -12.24
N LYS A 95 0.61 -6.07 -13.15
CA LYS A 95 1.92 -6.39 -13.74
C LYS A 95 3.02 -6.45 -12.67
N GLN A 96 3.04 -5.50 -11.74
CA GLN A 96 4.05 -5.45 -10.68
C GLN A 96 3.96 -6.65 -9.74
N ILE A 97 2.76 -7.00 -9.28
CA ILE A 97 2.55 -8.15 -8.39
C ILE A 97 2.86 -9.47 -9.13
N SER A 98 2.39 -9.60 -10.38
CA SER A 98 2.61 -10.80 -11.19
C SER A 98 4.10 -11.04 -11.47
N ALA A 99 4.89 -9.97 -11.59
CA ALA A 99 6.34 -10.07 -11.81
C ALA A 99 7.10 -10.72 -10.65
N ASN A 100 6.49 -10.83 -9.47
CA ASN A 100 7.10 -11.47 -8.32
C ASN A 100 7.15 -13.00 -8.44
N TYR A 101 6.30 -13.61 -9.27
CA TYR A 101 6.21 -15.08 -9.39
C TYR A 101 6.03 -15.61 -10.83
N MET A 102 5.80 -14.74 -11.83
CA MET A 102 5.70 -15.11 -13.24
C MET A 102 6.87 -14.59 -14.07
N LYS A 103 7.14 -15.25 -15.20
CA LYS A 103 8.16 -14.84 -16.16
C LYS A 103 7.84 -13.45 -16.71
N ILE A 104 8.81 -12.56 -16.64
CA ILE A 104 8.69 -11.18 -17.14
C ILE A 104 8.31 -11.14 -18.62
N ASP A 105 8.82 -12.08 -19.43
CA ASP A 105 8.53 -12.14 -20.86
C ASP A 105 7.05 -12.41 -21.14
N TYR A 106 6.42 -13.29 -20.35
CA TYR A 106 4.98 -13.54 -20.44
C TYR A 106 4.18 -12.27 -20.10
N ILE A 107 4.50 -11.61 -18.98
CA ILE A 107 3.81 -10.39 -18.54
C ILE A 107 3.93 -9.27 -19.59
N ARG A 108 5.12 -9.12 -20.21
CA ARG A 108 5.35 -8.12 -21.26
C ARG A 108 4.63 -8.45 -22.56
N SER A 109 4.48 -9.73 -22.89
CA SER A 109 3.75 -10.17 -24.09
C SER A 109 2.24 -10.00 -23.99
N CYS A 110 1.69 -9.91 -22.77
CA CYS A 110 0.26 -9.74 -22.54
C CYS A 110 -0.23 -8.35 -23.00
N LYS A 111 -0.98 -8.31 -24.10
CA LYS A 111 -1.64 -7.09 -24.59
C LYS A 111 -2.68 -6.57 -23.59
N GLU A 112 -3.46 -7.48 -23.00
CA GLU A 112 -4.49 -7.19 -22.00
C GLU A 112 -4.18 -7.98 -20.73
N ILE A 113 -3.41 -7.39 -19.81
CA ILE A 113 -2.96 -8.11 -18.61
C ILE A 113 -4.12 -8.57 -17.74
N LEU A 114 -5.23 -7.83 -17.69
CA LEU A 114 -6.40 -8.19 -16.87
C LEU A 114 -7.17 -9.43 -17.37
N LYS A 115 -6.84 -9.93 -18.57
CA LYS A 115 -7.37 -11.19 -19.12
C LYS A 115 -6.33 -12.30 -19.17
N ALA A 116 -5.14 -12.06 -18.63
CA ALA A 116 -4.08 -13.06 -18.61
C ALA A 116 -4.43 -14.21 -17.67
N ASP A 117 -3.90 -15.40 -17.97
CA ASP A 117 -3.95 -16.52 -17.05
C ASP A 117 -2.78 -16.41 -16.05
N PHE A 118 -3.12 -16.18 -14.79
CA PHE A 118 -2.19 -16.06 -13.66
C PHE A 118 -1.89 -17.40 -12.97
N THR A 119 -2.55 -18.47 -13.39
CA THR A 119 -2.43 -19.81 -12.81
C THR A 119 -1.57 -20.76 -13.66
N ASN A 120 -1.20 -20.32 -14.86
CA ASN A 120 -0.41 -21.13 -15.80
C ASN A 120 1.01 -21.42 -15.28
N LEU A 121 1.24 -22.69 -14.94
CA LEU A 121 2.50 -23.22 -14.41
C LEU A 121 3.69 -23.00 -15.36
N ASP A 122 3.48 -23.05 -16.68
CA ASP A 122 4.55 -22.89 -17.67
C ASP A 122 5.15 -21.48 -17.64
N ASN A 123 4.39 -20.51 -17.15
CA ASN A 123 4.79 -19.12 -17.04
C ASN A 123 5.32 -18.75 -15.67
N PHE A 124 5.40 -19.69 -14.72
CA PHE A 124 5.99 -19.42 -13.42
C PHE A 124 7.51 -19.37 -13.48
N ILE A 125 8.11 -18.54 -12.64
CA ILE A 125 9.54 -18.61 -12.36
C ILE A 125 9.84 -19.78 -11.42
N ASP A 126 11.12 -20.13 -11.29
CA ASP A 126 11.56 -21.10 -10.29
C ASP A 126 11.08 -20.67 -8.89
N ILE A 127 10.63 -21.63 -8.08
CA ILE A 127 10.13 -21.37 -6.73
C ILE A 127 11.14 -20.60 -5.87
N LYS A 128 12.44 -20.83 -6.08
CA LYS A 128 13.55 -20.19 -5.35
C LYS A 128 13.80 -18.75 -5.79
N ASN A 129 13.26 -18.33 -6.94
CA ASN A 129 13.43 -17.00 -7.52
C ASN A 129 12.23 -16.09 -7.27
N ILE A 130 11.24 -16.52 -6.48
CA ILE A 130 10.12 -15.66 -6.08
C ILE A 130 10.65 -14.45 -5.31
N TYR A 131 10.18 -13.27 -5.70
CA TYR A 131 10.51 -12.04 -4.99
C TYR A 131 9.50 -11.77 -3.88
N LEU A 132 9.95 -11.70 -2.63
CA LEU A 132 9.11 -11.45 -1.45
C LEU A 132 9.25 -10.02 -0.92
N GLY A 133 10.16 -9.23 -1.49
CA GLY A 133 10.56 -7.94 -0.95
C GLY A 133 11.86 -8.03 -0.14
N ILE A 134 12.57 -6.90 -0.09
CA ILE A 134 13.93 -6.79 0.47
C ILE A 134 14.01 -7.31 1.92
N GLN A 135 13.02 -6.98 2.75
CA GLN A 135 13.02 -7.37 4.17
C GLN A 135 12.77 -8.86 4.35
N ALA A 136 11.77 -9.42 3.66
CA ALA A 136 11.44 -10.84 3.72
C ALA A 136 12.60 -11.71 3.21
N ASP A 137 13.24 -11.30 2.11
CA ASP A 137 14.42 -12.00 1.57
C ASP A 137 15.59 -11.98 2.56
N LYS A 138 15.79 -10.87 3.28
CA LYS A 138 16.83 -10.75 4.29
C LYS A 138 16.55 -11.67 5.48
N SER A 139 15.33 -11.66 6.01
CA SER A 139 14.94 -12.55 7.10
C SER A 139 15.05 -14.03 6.70
N LEU A 140 14.69 -14.38 5.46
CA LEU A 140 14.80 -15.76 4.98
C LEU A 140 16.27 -16.22 4.90
N LYS A 141 17.19 -15.34 4.48
CA LYS A 141 18.64 -15.62 4.48
C LYS A 141 19.18 -15.79 5.90
N GLU A 142 18.84 -14.88 6.81
CA GLU A 142 19.26 -14.94 8.22
C GLU A 142 18.77 -16.23 8.89
N ILE A 143 17.53 -16.64 8.63
CA ILE A 143 16.98 -17.90 9.15
C ILE A 143 17.73 -19.11 8.58
N LYS A 144 18.07 -19.10 7.29
CA LYS A 144 18.80 -20.18 6.64
C LYS A 144 20.23 -20.33 7.18
N GLU A 145 20.87 -19.22 7.56
CA GLU A 145 22.24 -19.20 8.10
C GLU A 145 22.29 -19.57 9.59
N ASN A 146 21.30 -19.13 10.38
CA ASN A 146 21.31 -19.27 11.83
C ASN A 146 20.53 -20.48 12.37
N SER A 147 19.69 -21.10 11.54
CA SER A 147 18.84 -22.23 11.94
C SER A 147 19.04 -23.41 11.00
N ASN A 148 19.07 -24.62 11.56
CA ASN A 148 19.23 -25.86 10.80
C ASN A 148 17.89 -26.30 10.17
N ILE A 149 17.29 -25.41 9.36
CA ILE A 149 15.98 -25.62 8.76
C ILE A 149 16.12 -26.41 7.46
N PRO A 150 15.30 -27.47 7.26
CA PRO A 150 15.26 -28.19 6.00
C PRO A 150 14.92 -27.27 4.81
N ASP A 151 15.62 -27.46 3.69
CA ASP A 151 15.31 -26.75 2.44
C ASP A 151 13.84 -26.98 1.99
N SER A 152 13.23 -28.12 2.36
CA SER A 152 11.82 -28.40 2.07
C SER A 152 10.87 -27.40 2.73
N SER A 153 11.15 -26.98 3.98
CA SER A 153 10.31 -26.01 4.70
C SER A 153 10.37 -24.62 4.05
N ILE A 154 11.54 -24.24 3.52
CA ILE A 154 11.69 -22.98 2.75
C ILE A 154 10.89 -23.05 1.46
N VAL A 155 10.93 -24.19 0.75
CA VAL A 155 10.14 -24.38 -0.48
C VAL A 155 8.65 -24.32 -0.18
N ASP A 156 8.17 -24.90 0.91
CA ASP A 156 6.75 -24.86 1.29
C ASP A 156 6.29 -23.46 1.68
N PHE A 157 7.13 -22.68 2.36
CA PHE A 157 6.90 -21.27 2.60
C PHE A 157 6.78 -20.48 1.27
N LEU A 158 7.72 -20.67 0.35
CA LEU A 158 7.70 -20.00 -0.96
C LEU A 158 6.48 -20.39 -1.80
N ARG A 159 6.01 -21.64 -1.71
CA ARG A 159 4.74 -22.09 -2.33
C ARG A 159 3.54 -21.34 -1.75
N THR A 160 3.53 -21.14 -0.43
CA THR A 160 2.49 -20.37 0.25
C THR A 160 2.48 -18.91 -0.22
N CYS A 161 3.66 -18.28 -0.32
CA CYS A 161 3.79 -16.92 -0.86
C CYS A 161 3.31 -16.82 -2.31
N ARG A 162 3.64 -17.80 -3.15
CA ARG A 162 3.13 -17.85 -4.53
C ARG A 162 1.60 -17.95 -4.55
N ALA A 163 1.03 -18.86 -3.76
CA ALA A 163 -0.42 -19.01 -3.68
C ALA A 163 -1.09 -17.70 -3.27
N PHE A 164 -0.51 -16.98 -2.30
CA PHE A 164 -0.97 -15.65 -1.92
C PHE A 164 -0.92 -14.65 -3.08
N TYR A 165 0.18 -14.58 -3.85
CA TYR A 165 0.25 -13.68 -5.00
C TYR A 165 -0.77 -14.01 -6.11
N ILE A 166 -0.99 -15.30 -6.37
CA ILE A 166 -1.99 -15.77 -7.34
C ILE A 166 -3.38 -15.32 -6.90
N GLU A 167 -3.74 -15.59 -5.64
CA GLU A 167 -5.04 -15.21 -5.08
C GLU A 167 -5.22 -13.69 -5.13
N LEU A 168 -4.22 -12.94 -4.68
CA LEU A 168 -4.23 -11.47 -4.67
C LEU A 168 -4.49 -10.89 -6.07
N VAL A 169 -3.79 -11.38 -7.09
CA VAL A 169 -3.98 -10.88 -8.46
C VAL A 169 -5.34 -11.29 -9.02
N THR A 170 -5.77 -12.53 -8.77
CA THR A 170 -7.08 -13.04 -9.20
C THR A 170 -8.20 -12.20 -8.61
N ASP A 171 -8.12 -11.88 -7.32
CA ASP A 171 -9.09 -11.05 -6.62
C ASP A 171 -9.12 -9.62 -7.17
N ILE A 172 -7.97 -9.02 -7.44
CA ILE A 172 -7.90 -7.67 -8.05
C ILE A 172 -8.63 -7.69 -9.40
N VAL A 173 -8.34 -8.66 -10.26
CA VAL A 173 -8.93 -8.75 -11.60
C VAL A 173 -10.44 -8.97 -11.55
N VAL A 174 -10.93 -9.79 -10.61
CA VAL A 174 -12.37 -10.02 -10.43
C VAL A 174 -13.09 -8.78 -9.90
N ARG A 175 -12.44 -7.99 -9.03
CA ARG A 175 -13.06 -6.79 -8.43
C ARG A 175 -13.21 -5.61 -9.39
N PHE A 176 -12.34 -5.51 -10.39
CA PHE A 176 -12.37 -4.40 -11.34
C PHE A 176 -12.93 -4.82 -12.71
N ASP A 177 -14.19 -4.47 -12.94
CA ASP A 177 -14.80 -4.60 -14.27
C ASP A 177 -14.50 -3.36 -15.13
N PHE A 178 -13.65 -3.53 -16.14
CA PHE A 178 -13.34 -2.51 -17.14
C PHE A 178 -13.98 -2.79 -18.51
N SER A 179 -15.09 -3.54 -18.53
CA SER A 179 -15.87 -3.81 -19.75
C SER A 179 -16.53 -2.55 -20.33
N ASP A 180 -16.79 -1.54 -19.49
CA ASP A 180 -17.41 -0.29 -19.92
C ASP A 180 -16.43 0.57 -20.75
N PRO A 181 -16.80 0.98 -21.98
CA PRO A 181 -15.96 1.85 -22.82
C PRO A 181 -15.58 3.19 -22.16
N ILE A 182 -16.29 3.63 -21.12
CA ILE A 182 -15.99 4.87 -20.39
C ILE A 182 -14.53 4.97 -19.95
N PHE A 183 -13.88 3.86 -19.60
CA PHE A 183 -12.48 3.84 -19.16
C PHE A 183 -11.48 4.14 -20.27
N ASP A 184 -11.89 3.97 -21.54
CA ASP A 184 -11.10 4.35 -22.70
C ASP A 184 -11.47 5.76 -23.17
N ILE A 185 -12.77 6.11 -23.15
CA ILE A 185 -13.27 7.45 -23.51
C ILE A 185 -12.72 8.52 -22.57
N ILE A 186 -12.77 8.31 -21.26
CA ILE A 186 -12.40 9.36 -20.28
C ILE A 186 -10.89 9.68 -20.27
N LYS A 187 -10.06 8.90 -21.00
CA LYS A 187 -8.64 9.18 -21.16
C LYS A 187 -8.37 10.55 -21.78
N ILE A 188 -9.32 11.15 -22.52
CA ILE A 188 -9.15 12.51 -23.07
C ILE A 188 -8.89 13.53 -21.97
N VAL A 189 -9.47 13.32 -20.77
CA VAL A 189 -9.40 14.26 -19.66
C VAL A 189 -8.00 14.26 -19.02
N ASN A 190 -7.17 13.26 -19.34
CA ASN A 190 -5.78 13.24 -18.92
C ASN A 190 -5.02 14.41 -19.59
N PRO A 191 -4.46 15.37 -18.82
CA PRO A 191 -3.77 16.52 -19.40
C PRO A 191 -2.63 16.15 -20.35
N LYS A 192 -1.93 15.05 -20.07
CA LYS A 192 -0.83 14.57 -20.93
C LYS A 192 -1.32 14.03 -22.27
N VAL A 193 -2.55 13.50 -22.33
CA VAL A 193 -3.17 13.01 -23.57
C VAL A 193 -3.75 14.18 -24.34
N ALA A 194 -4.48 15.07 -23.65
CA ALA A 194 -5.06 16.28 -24.23
C ALA A 194 -4.00 17.18 -24.89
N GLN A 195 -2.87 17.43 -24.22
CA GLN A 195 -1.80 18.28 -24.74
C GLN A 195 -1.11 17.74 -25.99
N LYS A 196 -1.17 16.42 -26.21
CA LYS A 196 -0.55 15.79 -27.39
C LYS A 196 -1.46 15.80 -28.61
N PHE A 197 -2.73 16.21 -28.47
CA PHE A 197 -3.72 16.16 -29.54
C PHE A 197 -3.83 14.77 -30.20
N GLU A 198 -3.64 13.70 -29.42
CA GLU A 198 -3.73 12.31 -29.89
C GLU A 198 -5.19 11.91 -30.17
N VAL A 199 -6.15 12.53 -29.47
CA VAL A 199 -7.59 12.32 -29.65
C VAL A 199 -8.06 13.14 -30.84
N LYS A 200 -8.46 12.46 -31.91
CA LYS A 200 -8.87 13.08 -33.18
C LYS A 200 -10.35 13.46 -33.25
N SER A 201 -11.15 12.96 -32.31
CA SER A 201 -12.60 13.20 -32.27
C SER A 201 -13.12 13.00 -30.85
N LEU A 202 -14.10 13.82 -30.48
CA LEU A 202 -14.84 13.76 -29.23
C LEU A 202 -16.20 13.05 -29.40
N ASN A 203 -16.50 12.53 -30.59
CA ASN A 203 -17.77 11.87 -30.89
C ASN A 203 -18.13 10.77 -29.88
N ASP A 204 -17.18 9.92 -29.49
CA ASP A 204 -17.44 8.86 -28.50
C ASP A 204 -17.82 9.43 -27.11
N VAL A 205 -17.32 10.61 -26.76
CA VAL A 205 -17.69 11.34 -25.53
C VAL A 205 -19.12 11.85 -25.64
N PHE A 206 -19.50 12.44 -26.78
CA PHE A 206 -20.86 12.95 -26.99
C PHE A 206 -21.89 11.82 -27.04
N VAL A 207 -21.56 10.70 -27.69
CA VAL A 207 -22.41 9.49 -27.71
C VAL A 207 -22.60 8.95 -26.29
N ARG A 208 -21.53 8.90 -25.47
CA ARG A 208 -21.62 8.41 -24.09
C ARG A 208 -22.29 9.39 -23.14
N PHE A 209 -22.16 10.69 -23.36
CA PHE A 209 -22.71 11.76 -22.52
C PHE A 209 -23.54 12.77 -23.35
N PRO A 210 -24.76 12.38 -23.78
CA PRO A 210 -25.57 13.21 -24.68
C PRO A 210 -25.90 14.61 -24.14
N ILE A 211 -25.92 14.76 -22.82
CA ILE A 211 -26.19 16.05 -22.16
C ILE A 211 -25.14 17.13 -22.47
N LEU A 212 -23.93 16.74 -22.85
CA LEU A 212 -22.88 17.67 -23.27
C LEU A 212 -23.24 18.35 -24.60
N CYS A 213 -24.02 17.70 -25.46
CA CYS A 213 -24.45 18.25 -26.75
C CYS A 213 -25.35 19.48 -26.58
N ASN A 214 -25.99 19.64 -25.42
CA ASN A 214 -26.81 20.82 -25.12
C ASN A 214 -25.95 22.07 -24.86
N ASN A 215 -24.66 21.91 -24.57
CA ASN A 215 -23.77 22.97 -24.13
C ASN A 215 -22.55 23.15 -25.04
N VAL A 216 -22.38 22.31 -26.07
CA VAL A 216 -21.21 22.29 -26.95
C VAL A 216 -21.67 22.15 -28.40
N ASP A 217 -21.15 23.02 -29.28
CA ASP A 217 -21.32 22.88 -30.72
C ASP A 217 -20.42 21.73 -31.22
N GLN A 218 -21.04 20.60 -31.56
CA GLN A 218 -20.33 19.38 -31.99
C GLN A 218 -19.46 19.63 -33.23
N GLN A 219 -19.87 20.52 -34.14
CA GLN A 219 -19.13 20.80 -35.37
C GLN A 219 -17.84 21.59 -35.13
N GLN A 220 -17.73 22.26 -33.98
CA GLN A 220 -16.54 23.00 -33.57
C GLN A 220 -15.64 22.20 -32.62
N ALA A 221 -16.15 21.10 -32.06
CA ALA A 221 -15.48 20.30 -31.04
C ALA A 221 -14.76 19.06 -31.61
N ASP A 222 -15.16 18.60 -32.79
CA ASP A 222 -14.44 17.64 -33.65
C ASP A 222 -13.54 18.38 -34.66
#